data_AF-M5VIT3-F1
#
_entry.id   AF-M5VIT3-F1
#
_cell.length_a   1.000
_cell.length_b   1.000
_cell.length_c   1.000
_cell.angle_alpha   90.00
_cell.angle_beta   90.00
_cell.angle_gamma   90.00
#
_symmetry.space_group_name_H-M   'P 1'
#
loop_
_entity.id
_entity.type
_entity.pdbx_description
1 polymer ?
#
loop_
_entity_poly.entity_id
_entity_poly.type
_entity_poly.pdbx_seq_one_letter_code
_entity_poly.pdbx_strand_id
1 'polypeptide(L)'
;MSAASAEKREQQFMEFSNHIFNFNKSSDIDPANPNFSQGSKKLCAVPTFNDIMSPAKFDNMYFRNSQRGLGLLSTDQALMTDWRMKPLVDL
;
A
#
# COMPACT_ATOMS: atom_id res chain seq x y z
N MET A 1 1.82 1.35 26.40
CA MET A 1 2.10 1.93 25.07
C MET A 1 2.50 3.39 25.28
N SER A 2 3.66 3.82 24.77
CA SER A 2 4.14 5.23 24.91
C SER A 2 3.49 6.13 23.85
N ALA A 3 3.29 7.42 24.15
CA ALA A 3 2.74 8.42 23.24
C ALA A 3 3.52 8.48 21.91
N ALA A 4 4.85 8.37 21.96
CA ALA A 4 5.71 8.34 20.76
C ALA A 4 5.42 7.14 19.83
N SER A 5 4.94 6.02 20.37
CA SER A 5 4.55 4.86 19.58
C SER A 5 3.17 5.03 18.92
N ALA A 6 2.30 5.86 19.49
CA ALA A 6 1.00 6.17 18.89
C ALA A 6 1.17 7.17 17.73
N GLU A 7 1.93 8.24 17.96
CA GLU A 7 2.23 9.26 16.94
C GLU A 7 2.91 8.65 15.71
N LYS A 8 3.86 7.73 15.90
CA LYS A 8 4.49 7.00 14.78
C LYS A 8 3.49 6.17 13.96
N ARG A 9 2.52 5.53 14.62
CA ARG A 9 1.46 4.76 13.92
C ARG A 9 0.49 5.66 13.17
N GLU A 10 0.17 6.82 13.74
CA GLU A 10 -0.66 7.82 13.08
C GLU A 10 0.03 8.39 11.84
N GLN A 11 1.33 8.71 11.93
CA GLN A 11 2.10 9.17 10.78
C GLN A 11 2.12 8.13 9.66
N GLN A 12 2.40 6.86 9.99
CA GLN A 12 2.37 5.78 9.01
C GLN A 12 0.99 5.62 8.36
N PHE A 13 -0.10 5.72 9.13
CA PHE A 13 -1.44 5.64 8.57
C PHE A 13 -1.72 6.76 7.56
N MET A 14 -1.27 7.99 7.84
CA MET A 14 -1.49 9.14 6.95
C MET A 14 -0.80 9.00 5.59
N GLU A 15 0.29 8.21 5.49
CA GLU A 15 1.01 8.03 4.23
C GLU A 15 0.19 7.33 3.14
N PHE A 16 -0.76 6.45 3.54
CA PHE A 16 -1.56 5.66 2.60
C PHE A 16 -3.07 5.75 2.83
N SER A 17 -3.52 6.47 3.88
CA SER A 17 -4.94 6.60 4.20
C SER A 17 -5.77 7.09 3.03
N ASN A 18 -5.26 8.04 2.23
CA ASN A 18 -5.93 8.55 1.02
C ASN A 18 -6.19 7.46 -0.03
N HIS A 19 -5.32 6.45 -0.10
CA HIS A 19 -5.46 5.37 -1.08
C HIS A 19 -6.51 4.33 -0.66
N ILE A 20 -6.76 4.24 0.64
CA ILE A 20 -7.77 3.37 1.22
C ILE A 20 -9.09 4.11 1.39
N PHE A 21 -9.07 5.39 1.76
CA PHE A 21 -10.21 6.24 2.09
C PHE A 21 -10.11 7.57 1.34
N ASN A 22 -11.19 8.07 0.76
CA ASN A 22 -11.23 9.40 0.12
C ASN A 22 -10.17 9.58 -0.99
N PHE A 23 -10.02 8.60 -1.89
CA PHE A 23 -9.04 8.61 -2.97
C PHE A 23 -9.03 9.91 -3.77
N ASN A 24 -10.21 10.41 -4.15
CA ASN A 24 -10.36 11.77 -4.66
C ASN A 24 -11.78 12.30 -4.35
N LYS A 25 -12.07 13.54 -4.77
CA LYS A 25 -13.37 14.19 -4.53
C LYS A 25 -14.57 13.50 -5.19
N SER A 26 -14.33 12.60 -6.14
CA SER A 26 -15.35 11.95 -6.98
C SER A 26 -15.42 10.43 -6.78
N SER A 27 -14.42 9.81 -6.17
CA SER A 27 -14.34 8.37 -5.91
C SER A 27 -13.60 8.11 -4.61
N ASP A 28 -14.19 7.29 -3.75
CA ASP A 28 -13.56 6.81 -2.53
C ASP A 28 -12.67 5.58 -2.75
N ILE A 29 -12.64 5.05 -3.97
CA ILE A 29 -11.93 3.82 -4.33
C ILE A 29 -10.85 4.19 -5.35
N ASP A 30 -9.63 3.72 -5.11
CA ASP A 30 -8.55 3.80 -6.09
C ASP A 30 -8.88 2.90 -7.30
N PRO A 31 -9.00 3.46 -8.51
CA PRO A 31 -9.25 2.69 -9.72
C PRO A 31 -8.11 1.73 -10.09
N ALA A 32 -6.88 2.02 -9.69
CA ALA A 32 -5.74 1.13 -9.97
C ALA A 32 -5.81 -0.15 -9.12
N ASN A 33 -6.31 -0.05 -7.88
CA ASN A 33 -6.31 -1.14 -6.90
C ASN A 33 -7.65 -1.30 -6.17
N PRO A 34 -8.78 -1.49 -6.89
CA PRO A 34 -10.12 -1.41 -6.29
C PRO A 34 -10.38 -2.50 -5.24
N ASN A 35 -9.85 -3.71 -5.47
CA ASN A 35 -10.00 -4.85 -4.55
C ASN A 35 -9.25 -4.62 -3.24
N PHE A 36 -8.07 -3.99 -3.31
CA PHE A 36 -7.26 -3.68 -2.14
C PHE A 36 -7.97 -2.66 -1.24
N SER A 37 -8.40 -1.51 -1.80
CA SER A 37 -9.12 -0.49 -1.05
C SER A 37 -10.42 -1.02 -0.44
N GLN A 38 -11.19 -1.84 -1.18
CA GLN A 38 -12.41 -2.46 -0.66
C GLN A 38 -12.13 -3.46 0.47
N GLY A 39 -11.10 -4.29 0.32
CA GLY A 39 -10.68 -5.27 1.32
C GLY A 39 -10.27 -4.60 2.63
N SER A 40 -9.40 -3.59 2.57
CA SER A 40 -8.94 -2.83 3.74
C SER A 40 -10.09 -2.12 4.46
N LYS A 41 -11.03 -1.50 3.72
CA LYS A 41 -12.23 -0.90 4.30
C LYS A 41 -13.09 -1.92 5.05
N LYS A 42 -13.37 -3.07 4.42
CA LYS A 42 -14.22 -4.11 5.00
C LYS A 42 -13.64 -4.68 6.29
N LEU A 43 -12.32 -4.82 6.35
CA LEU A 43 -11.63 -5.33 7.54
C LEU A 43 -11.48 -4.26 8.64
N CYS A 44 -11.77 -2.98 8.35
CA CYS A 44 -11.45 -1.83 9.21
C CYS A 44 -10.00 -1.89 9.71
N ALA A 45 -9.13 -2.49 8.90
CA ALA A 45 -7.77 -2.84 9.26
C ALA A 45 -6.83 -2.08 8.34
N VAL A 46 -6.07 -1.21 8.97
CA VAL A 46 -4.92 -0.55 8.38
C VAL A 46 -3.82 -1.60 8.19
N PRO A 47 -3.33 -1.86 6.97
CA PRO A 47 -2.21 -2.78 6.79
C PRO A 47 -0.99 -2.23 7.54
N THR A 48 -0.49 -2.99 8.51
CA THR A 48 0.72 -2.61 9.27
C THR A 48 2.01 -2.98 8.52
N PHE A 49 1.90 -3.73 7.42
CA PHE A 49 3.01 -4.26 6.65
C PHE A 49 2.88 -3.86 5.19
N ASN A 50 4.02 -3.48 4.58
CA ASN A 50 4.08 -3.14 3.15
C ASN A 50 3.90 -4.39 2.26
N ASP A 51 4.15 -5.59 2.78
CA ASP A 51 3.86 -6.86 2.13
C ASP A 51 3.04 -7.76 3.06
N ILE A 52 1.77 -7.95 2.74
CA ILE A 52 0.83 -8.77 3.54
C ILE A 52 1.07 -10.27 3.30
N MET A 53 1.64 -10.64 2.15
CA MET A 53 1.86 -12.06 1.81
C MET A 53 3.08 -12.64 2.52
N SER A 54 4.10 -11.81 2.75
CA SER A 54 5.38 -12.19 3.36
C SER A 54 5.87 -11.15 4.39
N PRO A 55 5.07 -10.83 5.43
CA PRO A 55 5.33 -9.68 6.32
C PRO A 55 6.64 -9.77 7.12
N ALA A 56 7.21 -10.97 7.27
CA ALA A 56 8.44 -11.21 8.02
C ALA A 56 9.57 -11.79 7.17
N LYS A 57 9.45 -11.79 5.84
CA LYS A 57 10.43 -12.39 4.93
C LYS A 57 10.99 -11.35 3.98
N PHE A 58 12.32 -11.26 3.91
CA PHE A 58 13.00 -10.44 2.92
C PHE A 58 13.13 -11.24 1.63
N ASP A 59 12.22 -11.00 0.68
CA ASP A 59 12.21 -11.61 -0.64
C ASP A 59 11.65 -10.63 -1.70
N ASN A 60 11.47 -11.09 -2.94
CA ASN A 60 10.94 -10.27 -4.03
C ASN A 60 9.40 -10.29 -4.14
N MET A 61 8.68 -10.91 -3.19
CA MET A 61 7.22 -10.90 -3.22
C MET A 61 6.66 -9.49 -3.06
N TYR A 62 7.38 -8.61 -2.37
CA TYR A 62 7.06 -7.18 -2.30
C TYR A 62 6.82 -6.54 -3.69
N PHE A 63 7.73 -6.77 -4.65
CA PHE A 63 7.58 -6.25 -6.01
C PHE A 63 6.45 -6.97 -6.76
N ARG A 64 6.37 -8.30 -6.65
CA ARG A 64 5.34 -9.11 -7.33
C ARG A 64 3.93 -8.78 -6.88
N ASN A 65 3.75 -8.47 -5.59
CA ASN A 65 2.45 -8.09 -5.03
C ASN A 65 2.07 -6.66 -5.44
N SER A 66 3.05 -5.75 -5.49
CA SER A 66 2.83 -4.39 -5.98
C SER A 66 2.41 -4.37 -7.46
N GLN A 67 3.01 -5.20 -8.33
CA GLN A 67 2.57 -5.36 -9.72
C GLN A 67 1.12 -5.87 -9.85
N ARG A 68 0.62 -6.60 -8.84
CA ARG A 68 -0.76 -7.12 -8.77
C ARG A 68 -1.75 -6.14 -8.13
N GLY A 69 -1.27 -4.96 -7.76
CA GLY A 69 -2.08 -3.93 -7.14
C GLY A 69 -2.36 -4.13 -5.66
N LEU A 70 -1.43 -4.78 -4.96
CA LEU A 70 -1.46 -4.99 -3.51
C LEU A 70 -0.44 -4.12 -2.77
N GLY A 71 0.13 -3.12 -3.44
CA GLY A 71 1.06 -2.15 -2.83
C GLY A 71 0.32 -1.23 -1.87
N LEU A 72 0.92 -0.97 -0.70
CA LEU A 72 0.34 -0.10 0.33
C LEU A 72 0.54 1.38 0.01
N LEU A 73 1.77 1.75 -0.38
CA LEU A 73 2.15 3.13 -0.62
C LEU A 73 1.99 3.48 -2.10
N SER A 74 1.60 4.72 -2.37
CA SER A 74 1.52 5.24 -3.74
C SER A 74 2.88 5.27 -4.44
N THR A 75 3.97 5.46 -3.67
CA THR A 75 5.34 5.40 -4.16
C THR A 75 5.72 4.02 -4.68
N ASP A 76 5.18 2.96 -4.06
CA ASP A 76 5.46 1.58 -4.45
C ASP A 76 4.81 1.31 -5.80
N GLN A 77 3.57 1.79 -5.98
CA GLN A 77 2.87 1.72 -7.28
C GLN A 77 3.55 2.58 -8.36
N ALA A 78 4.16 3.70 -7.98
CA ALA A 78 4.92 4.54 -8.91
C ALA A 78 6.13 3.78 -9.50
N LEU A 79 6.80 2.91 -8.70
CA LEU A 79 7.88 2.06 -9.21
C LEU A 79 7.40 1.07 -10.28
N MET A 80 6.18 0.54 -10.16
CA MET A 80 5.61 -0.43 -11.12
C MET A 80 5.22 0.24 -12.44
N THR A 81 4.75 1.48 -12.35
CA THR A 81 4.22 2.23 -13.49
C THR A 81 5.31 2.95 -14.27
N ASP A 82 6.38 3.39 -13.61
CA ASP A 82 7.53 4.03 -14.27
C ASP A 82 8.26 3.05 -15.19
N TRP A 83 8.33 3.38 -16.49
CA TRP A 83 8.98 2.56 -17.50
C TRP A 83 10.48 2.38 -17.25
N ARG A 84 11.13 3.35 -16.58
CA ARG A 84 12.56 3.30 -16.27
C ARG A 84 12.88 2.25 -15.20
N MET A 85 11.89 1.92 -14.37
CA MET A 85 12.04 0.99 -13.24
C MET A 85 11.66 -0.45 -13.61
N LYS A 86 10.93 -0.66 -14.71
CA LYS A 86 10.52 -2.00 -15.18
C LYS A 86 11.67 -3.02 -15.21
N PRO A 87 12.86 -2.71 -15.76
CA PRO A 87 13.95 -3.69 -15.79
C PRO A 87 14.44 -4.15 -14.41
N LEU A 88 14.20 -3.36 -13.36
CA LEU A 88 14.60 -3.67 -11.99
C LEU A 88 13.47 -4.37 -11.21
N VAL A 89 12.23 -3.95 -11.46
CA VAL A 89 11.03 -4.49 -10.79
C VAL A 89 10.67 -5.89 -11.31
N ASP A 90 10.94 -6.16 -12.59
CA ASP A 90 10.55 -7.41 -13.25
C ASP A 90 11.56 -8.56 -13.04
N LEU A 91 12.55 -8.40 -12.15
CA LEU A 91 13.56 -9.42 -11.79
C LEU A 91 12.96 -10.56 -10.93
#